data_AF-A0A1R1IDA3-F1
#
_entry.id   AF-A0A1R1IDA3-F1
#
_cell.length_a   1.000
_cell.length_b   1.000
_cell.length_c   1.000
_cell.angle_alpha   90.00
_cell.angle_beta   90.00
_cell.angle_gamma   90.00
#
_symmetry.space_group_name_H-M   'P 1'
#
loop_
_entity.id
_entity.type
_entity.pdbx_description
1 polymer ?
#
loop_
_entity_poly.entity_id
_entity_poly.type
_entity_poly.pdbx_seq_one_letter_code
_entity_poly.pdbx_strand_id
1 'polypeptide(L)'
;MRHVFVASALVLALSACASQSTPPAKPAAAPAPAAAAKAPQCWNGDASAFQDVGTKATISGVAVSCKATSDGKSAQWMGAGH
;
A
#
# COMPACT_ATOMS: atom_id res chain seq x y z
N MET A 1 -37.64 -18.77 -9.84
CA MET A 1 -38.12 -17.61 -10.62
C MET A 1 -37.36 -16.38 -10.16
N ARG A 2 -36.85 -15.58 -11.11
CA ARG A 2 -36.67 -14.11 -11.05
C ARG A 2 -35.90 -13.65 -9.81
N HIS A 3 -34.59 -13.46 -9.85
CA HIS A 3 -34.02 -12.20 -10.35
C HIS A 3 -32.73 -12.44 -11.14
N VAL A 4 -32.89 -12.55 -12.46
CA VAL A 4 -31.86 -12.29 -13.46
C VAL A 4 -32.01 -10.82 -13.85
N PHE A 5 -30.88 -10.20 -14.23
CA PHE A 5 -30.71 -8.86 -14.83
C PHE A 5 -30.54 -7.69 -13.85
N VAL A 6 -29.31 -7.20 -13.71
CA VAL A 6 -28.87 -5.97 -14.41
C VAL A 6 -27.38 -6.11 -14.75
N ALA A 7 -27.11 -6.38 -16.02
CA ALA A 7 -25.83 -6.14 -16.67
C ALA A 7 -25.79 -4.68 -17.11
N SER A 8 -24.70 -3.96 -16.85
CA SER A 8 -24.25 -2.75 -17.58
C SER A 8 -22.86 -2.38 -17.05
N ALA A 9 -21.80 -2.83 -17.71
CA ALA A 9 -21.11 -2.05 -18.73
C ALA A 9 -20.21 -0.95 -18.14
N LEU A 10 -19.06 -1.35 -17.59
CA LEU A 10 -17.85 -0.53 -17.48
C LEU A 10 -16.66 -1.33 -18.03
N VAL A 11 -16.82 -1.82 -19.26
CA VAL A 11 -15.71 -2.20 -20.14
C VAL A 11 -15.66 -1.10 -21.18
N LEU A 12 -14.82 -0.09 -21.00
CA LEU A 12 -14.35 0.87 -22.00
C LEU A 12 -13.52 1.93 -21.28
N ALA A 13 -12.21 1.68 -21.18
CA ALA A 13 -11.14 2.69 -21.25
C ALA A 13 -9.89 2.26 -20.46
N LEU A 14 -9.19 1.19 -20.88
CA LEU A 14 -7.77 1.03 -20.49
C LEU A 14 -6.95 0.07 -21.39
N SER A 15 -7.25 -0.05 -22.69
CA SER A 15 -6.42 -0.84 -23.63
C SER A 15 -5.78 -0.01 -24.76
N ALA A 16 -5.63 1.30 -24.57
CA ALA A 16 -5.07 2.23 -25.56
C ALA A 16 -3.57 2.51 -25.34
N CYS A 17 -2.75 1.49 -25.08
CA CYS A 17 -1.29 1.61 -25.19
C CYS A 17 -0.64 0.31 -25.68
N ALA A 18 -1.24 -0.32 -26.71
CA ALA A 18 -0.71 -1.54 -27.35
C ALA A 18 0.09 -1.25 -28.63
N SER A 19 0.53 -0.01 -28.87
CA SER A 19 1.35 0.35 -30.03
C SER A 19 2.51 1.23 -29.61
N GLN A 20 3.51 0.65 -28.95
CA GLN A 20 4.85 1.23 -28.94
C GLN A 20 5.83 0.19 -29.48
N SER A 21 6.13 0.34 -30.77
CA SER A 21 7.22 -0.34 -31.45
C SER A 21 8.51 -0.15 -30.66
N THR A 22 9.10 -1.23 -30.17
CA THR A 22 10.36 -1.19 -29.42
C THR A 22 11.54 -1.01 -30.37
N PRO A 23 12.33 0.08 -30.27
CA PRO A 23 13.60 0.19 -30.96
C PRO A 23 14.63 -0.82 -30.41
N PRO A 24 15.67 -1.19 -31.18
CA PRO A 24 16.64 -2.21 -30.80
C PRO A 24 17.35 -1.89 -29.48
N ALA A 25 17.57 -2.94 -28.68
CA ALA A 25 18.08 -2.86 -27.32
C ALA A 25 19.45 -2.18 -27.25
N LYS A 26 19.52 -1.09 -26.47
CA LYS A 26 20.76 -0.47 -26.01
C LYS A 26 21.40 -1.35 -24.91
N PRO A 27 22.75 -1.46 -24.82
CA PRO A 27 23.40 -2.22 -23.74
C PRO A 27 22.91 -1.79 -22.36
N ALA A 28 22.60 -2.77 -21.52
CA ALA A 28 22.07 -2.56 -20.18
C ALA A 28 23.03 -1.69 -19.35
N ALA A 29 22.55 -0.53 -18.91
CA ALA A 29 23.25 0.27 -17.92
C ALA A 29 23.31 -0.50 -16.59
N ALA A 30 24.42 -0.35 -15.86
CA ALA A 30 24.61 -0.97 -14.56
C ALA A 30 23.44 -0.63 -13.61
N PRO A 31 22.97 -1.59 -12.80
CA PRO A 31 21.84 -1.35 -11.91
C PRO A 31 22.17 -0.23 -10.93
N ALA A 32 21.30 0.78 -10.90
CA ALA A 32 21.39 1.86 -9.92
C ALA A 32 21.28 1.28 -8.50
N PRO A 33 21.97 1.86 -7.49
CA PRO A 33 21.87 1.40 -6.12
C PRO A 33 20.40 1.45 -5.68
N ALA A 34 19.91 0.34 -5.15
CA ALA A 34 18.56 0.23 -4.64
C ALA A 34 18.34 1.28 -3.54
N ALA A 35 17.27 2.07 -3.67
CA ALA A 35 16.90 3.02 -2.63
C ALA A 35 16.70 2.26 -1.31
N ALA A 36 17.29 2.76 -0.23
CA ALA A 36 17.14 2.19 1.10
C ALA A 36 15.64 2.05 1.42
N ALA A 37 15.21 0.84 1.76
CA ALA A 37 13.82 0.56 2.07
C ALA A 37 13.39 1.42 3.26
N LYS A 38 12.34 2.24 3.07
CA LYS A 38 11.73 3.00 4.17
C LYS A 38 11.21 2.01 5.21
N ALA A 39 11.53 2.25 6.47
CA ALA A 39 10.99 1.45 7.57
C ALA A 39 9.45 1.54 7.58
N PRO A 40 8.73 0.46 7.93
CA PRO A 40 7.29 0.51 8.03
C PRO A 40 6.85 1.42 9.18
N GLN A 41 5.76 2.16 8.98
CA GLN A 41 5.22 3.14 9.93
C GLN A 41 3.68 3.05 9.99
N CYS A 42 3.09 3.49 11.10
CA CYS A 42 1.65 3.54 11.28
C CYS A 42 1.13 4.99 11.18
N TRP A 43 0.07 5.23 10.40
CA TRP A 43 -0.56 6.55 10.34
C TRP A 43 -1.43 6.82 11.57
N ASN A 44 -1.18 7.90 12.30
CA ASN A 44 -2.04 8.38 13.38
C ASN A 44 -2.95 9.50 12.86
N GLY A 45 -4.26 9.27 12.85
CA GLY A 45 -5.26 10.26 12.44
C GLY A 45 -5.33 11.49 13.35
N ASP A 46 -5.17 11.32 14.66
CA ASP A 46 -5.27 12.41 15.64
C ASP A 46 -4.08 13.35 15.55
N ALA A 47 -2.88 12.80 15.31
CA ALA A 47 -1.65 13.57 15.13
C ALA A 47 -1.44 13.99 13.67
N SER A 48 -2.23 13.46 12.72
CA SER A 48 -2.02 13.63 11.28
C SER A 48 -0.57 13.36 10.85
N ALA A 49 0.03 12.29 11.39
CA ALA A 49 1.45 11.97 11.21
C ALA A 49 1.71 10.45 11.17
N PHE A 50 2.80 10.05 10.50
CA PHE A 50 3.31 8.68 10.55
C PHE A 50 4.17 8.48 11.81
N GLN A 51 3.90 7.39 12.53
CA GLN A 51 4.58 7.00 13.75
C GLN A 51 5.38 5.72 13.52
N ASP A 52 6.55 5.63 14.14
CA ASP A 52 7.43 4.48 14.00
C ASP A 52 6.87 3.23 14.69
N VAL A 53 7.26 2.06 14.19
CA VAL A 53 7.00 0.77 14.85
C VAL A 53 7.54 0.77 16.27
N GLY A 54 6.75 0.28 17.21
CA GLY A 54 7.02 0.30 18.65
C GLY A 54 6.35 1.46 19.39
N THR A 55 5.92 2.49 18.66
CA THR A 55 5.18 3.61 19.26
C THR A 55 3.86 3.14 19.85
N LYS A 56 3.58 3.55 21.09
CA LYS A 56 2.28 3.40 21.74
C LYS A 56 1.53 4.72 21.65
N ALA A 57 0.25 4.67 21.31
CA ALA A 57 -0.60 5.85 21.18
C ALA A 57 -2.00 5.56 21.71
N THR A 58 -2.71 6.62 22.06
CA THR A 58 -4.17 6.56 22.26
C THR A 58 -4.78 7.28 21.08
N ILE A 59 -5.47 6.53 20.20
CA ILE A 59 -6.11 7.08 19.00
C ILE A 59 -7.61 6.99 19.20
N SER A 60 -8.31 8.12 19.15
CA SER A 60 -9.76 8.21 19.42
C SER A 60 -10.19 7.54 20.73
N GLY A 61 -9.35 7.62 21.77
CA GLY A 61 -9.61 7.00 23.09
C GLY A 61 -9.25 5.51 23.20
N VAL A 62 -8.73 4.88 22.14
CA VAL A 62 -8.31 3.47 22.16
C VAL A 62 -6.79 3.38 22.29
N ALA A 63 -6.31 2.67 23.32
CA ALA A 63 -4.89 2.38 23.49
C ALA A 63 -4.42 1.37 22.42
N VAL A 64 -3.50 1.79 21.57
CA VAL A 64 -2.93 0.99 20.49
C VAL A 64 -1.40 1.04 20.49
N SER A 65 -0.79 0.03 19.88
CA SER A 65 0.66 -0.03 19.64
C SER A 65 0.92 -0.27 18.16
N CYS A 66 1.81 0.52 17.56
CA CYS A 66 2.25 0.31 16.20
C CYS A 66 3.18 -0.89 16.17
N LYS A 67 2.84 -1.93 15.43
CA LYS A 67 3.66 -3.14 15.27
C LYS A 67 3.90 -3.40 13.79
N ALA A 68 5.11 -3.87 13.47
CA ALA A 68 5.38 -4.42 12.16
C ALA A 68 4.55 -5.69 11.95
N THR A 69 4.06 -5.88 10.72
CA THR A 69 3.44 -7.14 10.32
C THR A 69 4.49 -8.24 10.21
N SER A 70 4.08 -9.51 10.26
CA SER A 70 5.02 -10.65 10.24
C SER A 70 5.86 -10.73 8.97
N ASP A 71 5.36 -10.17 7.86
CA ASP A 71 6.09 -10.04 6.60
C ASP A 71 7.13 -8.89 6.60
N GLY A 72 7.11 -8.01 7.60
CA GLY A 72 8.06 -6.91 7.77
C GLY A 72 7.95 -5.77 6.76
N LYS A 73 6.96 -5.81 5.84
CA LYS A 73 6.80 -4.78 4.79
C LYS A 73 5.84 -3.67 5.20
N SER A 74 5.07 -3.87 6.25
CA SER A 74 4.05 -2.93 6.71
C SER A 74 3.99 -2.87 8.23
N ALA A 75 3.31 -1.85 8.74
CA ALA A 75 2.99 -1.73 10.15
C ALA A 75 1.51 -1.43 10.33
N GLN A 76 0.96 -1.90 11.45
CA GLN A 76 -0.45 -1.73 11.79
C GLN A 76 -0.61 -1.40 13.28
N TRP A 77 -1.64 -0.61 13.60
CA TRP A 77 -2.07 -0.39 14.97
C TRP A 77 -2.72 -1.65 15.53
N MET A 78 -2.14 -2.18 16.60
CA MET A 78 -2.66 -3.32 17.33
C MET A 78 -3.22 -2.83 18.67
N GLY A 79 -4.43 -3.24 19.02
CA GLY A 79 -5.02 -2.95 20.33
C GLY A 79 -4.11 -3.43 21.45
N ALA A 80 -4.03 -2.66 22.54
CA ALA A 80 -3.56 -3.21 23.80
C ALA A 80 -4.54 -4.34 24.17
N GLY A 81 -4.10 -5.60 24.12
CA GLY A 81 -4.94 -6.73 24.52
C GLY A 81 -5.55 -6.50 25.90
N HIS A 82 -6.78 -7.02 26.08
CA HIS A 82 -7.59 -6.88 27.29
C HIS A 82 -6.84 -7.28 28.56
#